data_AF-A0A8K0KX92-F1
#
_entry.id   AF-A0A8K0KX92-F1
#
_cell.length_a   1.000
_cell.length_b   1.000
_cell.length_c   1.000
_cell.angle_alpha   90.00
_cell.angle_beta   90.00
_cell.angle_gamma   90.00
#
_symmetry.space_group_name_H-M   'P 1'
#
loop_
_entity.id
_entity.type
_entity.pdbx_description
1 polymer ?
#
loop_
_entity_poly.entity_id
_entity_poly.type
_entity_poly.pdbx_seq_one_letter_code
_entity_poly.pdbx_strand_id
1 'polypeptide(L)'
;MQQSPQGRISMDHRRDGEGEYAIGHDDAAHFIGPNSRPPPAVETSTTPMTSTKRRLYVSHSLAAWNARMFEFGAVLFLSTIYPNTLLPASAYALARSLAAVLLSTWVGKIVDTKSRILVVRISIVGQRISVIVSCGLIYLLDRLRGSAGFMPWLLLAVLSLLACVEKLSATMNTIAIERDWVVVVAAGSAEDLRAMNSTMRRIDLTCKLIAPLMIALIHGWSAKVGYLATFAIALLSVPAEYLLIARVHKSCPALQSHPSSMTSPSTSSSPPALLSRLTSWVSTAFSSTTADLYYYTTHRAFLPSMSLALLYLTVLSFGGQMINYLVSRTLTSLTIGLLRTASALFEISATFIAPLLMTRIGPVRSGIWLLNWQLICLAIATATMWVQDSAIGGLWLFLPAVMLSRAGLWGFDLSAQVLIQEEVEAEGRGRFSAIEAGFQNLFEMLAFATTIVWAKPEEFKVPAVISAGSTASAAVLFALYVRRERGHLFHRSKCFDKRGGGQGYDRLGRGEYELAEA
;
A
#
# COMPACT_ATOMS: atom_id res chain seq x y z
N MET A 1 4.08 -29.40 -71.55
CA MET A 1 3.34 -28.25 -72.11
C MET A 1 2.99 -27.33 -70.94
N GLN A 2 3.15 -26.00 -70.92
CA GLN A 2 3.85 -25.05 -71.81
C GLN A 2 3.89 -23.68 -71.08
N GLN A 3 4.91 -22.82 -71.10
CA GLN A 3 6.21 -22.85 -71.79
C GLN A 3 7.39 -22.55 -70.83
N SER A 4 8.17 -21.48 -71.03
CA SER A 4 9.35 -21.00 -70.24
C SER A 4 9.66 -19.53 -70.70
N PRO A 5 10.85 -18.91 -70.53
CA PRO A 5 11.42 -18.31 -69.31
C PRO A 5 12.02 -16.87 -69.52
N GLN A 6 12.93 -16.49 -68.60
CA GLN A 6 14.19 -15.72 -68.80
C GLN A 6 14.26 -14.21 -68.48
N GLY A 7 15.35 -13.89 -67.78
CA GLY A 7 15.79 -12.57 -67.35
C GLY A 7 17.12 -12.67 -66.58
N ARG A 8 18.17 -13.18 -67.24
CA ARG A 8 19.53 -13.35 -66.68
C ARG A 8 20.44 -12.27 -67.24
N ILE A 9 21.20 -11.57 -66.40
CA ILE A 9 22.39 -10.79 -66.80
C ILE A 9 23.58 -11.31 -65.97
N SER A 10 24.79 -11.31 -66.56
CA SER A 10 25.95 -12.06 -66.10
C SER A 10 27.25 -11.30 -66.40
N MET A 11 28.23 -11.41 -65.48
CA MET A 11 29.67 -11.07 -65.65
C MET A 11 30.01 -9.57 -65.88
N ASP A 12 31.22 -9.05 -65.60
CA ASP A 12 32.52 -9.74 -65.55
C ASP A 12 33.62 -9.15 -64.61
N HIS A 13 34.66 -9.98 -64.39
CA HIS A 13 35.99 -9.89 -63.75
C HIS A 13 36.66 -8.59 -63.23
N ARG A 14 37.29 -8.71 -62.03
CA ARG A 14 38.75 -8.89 -61.76
C ARG A 14 38.95 -9.27 -60.25
N ARG A 15 39.68 -10.32 -59.84
CA ARG A 15 41.16 -10.56 -59.82
C ARG A 15 41.94 -9.53 -58.99
N ASP A 16 42.85 -9.84 -58.05
CA ASP A 16 43.42 -11.10 -57.50
C ASP A 16 43.92 -10.84 -56.05
N GLY A 17 44.27 -11.87 -55.25
CA GLY A 17 45.09 -11.69 -54.03
C GLY A 17 44.87 -12.71 -52.91
N GLU A 18 45.70 -13.75 -52.85
CA GLU A 18 45.75 -14.76 -51.79
C GLU A 18 46.53 -14.27 -50.54
N GLY A 19 46.34 -14.91 -49.38
CA GLY A 19 47.17 -14.64 -48.19
C GLY A 19 46.65 -15.29 -46.90
N GLU A 20 47.32 -16.35 -46.45
CA GLU A 20 47.03 -17.08 -45.21
C GLU A 20 47.17 -16.22 -43.94
N TYR A 21 46.37 -16.51 -42.92
CA TYR A 21 46.66 -16.12 -41.53
C TYR A 21 46.84 -17.37 -40.66
N ALA A 22 48.10 -17.73 -40.44
CA ALA A 22 48.50 -18.72 -39.45
C ALA A 22 48.71 -18.08 -38.06
N ILE A 23 48.64 -18.92 -37.03
CA ILE A 23 48.74 -18.56 -35.61
C ILE A 23 50.21 -18.30 -35.22
N GLY A 24 50.45 -17.27 -34.40
CA GLY A 24 51.76 -17.01 -33.79
C GLY A 24 51.61 -16.21 -32.48
N HIS A 25 52.29 -16.66 -31.43
CA HIS A 25 52.31 -16.04 -30.09
C HIS A 25 53.65 -15.31 -29.84
N ASP A 26 53.71 -14.61 -28.71
CA ASP A 26 54.89 -14.15 -27.97
C ASP A 26 55.65 -12.86 -28.38
N ASP A 27 55.61 -11.93 -27.42
CA ASP A 27 56.71 -11.13 -26.85
C ASP A 27 57.59 -10.21 -27.72
N ALA A 28 57.34 -8.91 -27.56
CA ALA A 28 58.37 -7.86 -27.67
C ALA A 28 58.14 -6.76 -26.63
N ALA A 29 59.06 -6.63 -25.66
CA ALA A 29 59.05 -5.57 -24.66
C ALA A 29 59.50 -4.22 -25.25
N HIS A 30 58.85 -3.11 -24.86
CA HIS A 30 59.31 -1.77 -25.25
C HIS A 30 59.37 -0.77 -24.08
N PHE A 31 60.58 -0.26 -23.88
CA PHE A 31 61.04 0.89 -23.09
C PHE A 31 59.99 1.87 -22.50
N ILE A 32 60.10 2.12 -21.19
CA ILE A 32 59.49 3.25 -20.49
C ILE A 32 60.48 4.43 -20.45
N GLY A 33 60.10 5.59 -20.99
CA GLY A 33 60.82 6.85 -20.84
C GLY A 33 60.36 7.63 -19.58
N PRO A 34 61.25 8.25 -18.81
CA PRO A 34 60.89 8.87 -17.52
C PRO A 34 60.41 10.32 -17.70
N ASN A 35 59.18 10.54 -18.20
CA ASN A 35 58.52 11.87 -18.14
C ASN A 35 57.00 11.89 -18.46
N SER A 36 56.22 10.98 -17.86
CA SER A 36 54.76 11.11 -17.81
C SER A 36 54.29 11.41 -16.38
N ARG A 37 53.78 12.62 -16.14
CA ARG A 37 53.05 12.92 -14.90
C ARG A 37 51.81 12.03 -14.85
N PRO A 38 51.46 11.41 -13.70
CA PRO A 38 50.17 10.73 -13.58
C PRO A 38 49.04 11.73 -13.82
N PRO A 39 47.92 11.32 -14.44
CA PRO A 39 46.73 12.16 -14.52
C PRO A 39 46.27 12.52 -13.10
N PRO A 40 45.71 13.71 -12.87
CA PRO A 40 45.23 14.10 -11.55
C PRO A 40 44.17 13.09 -11.10
N ALA A 41 44.33 12.57 -9.87
CA ALA A 41 43.36 11.66 -9.29
C ALA A 41 41.98 12.34 -9.31
N VAL A 42 40.99 11.68 -9.91
CA VAL A 42 39.59 12.12 -9.82
C VAL A 42 39.17 11.95 -8.37
N GLU A 43 39.18 13.04 -7.61
CA GLU A 43 38.56 13.09 -6.30
C GLU A 43 37.06 12.80 -6.46
N THR A 44 36.67 11.55 -6.24
CA THR A 44 35.27 11.16 -6.10
C THR A 44 34.72 11.82 -4.84
N SER A 45 34.22 13.04 -5.01
CA SER A 45 33.51 13.79 -3.98
C SER A 45 32.18 13.09 -3.66
N THR A 46 32.23 12.15 -2.73
CA THR A 46 31.08 11.36 -2.25
C THR A 46 30.18 12.11 -1.24
N THR A 47 30.63 13.29 -0.79
CA THR A 47 29.98 14.14 0.21
C THR A 47 28.70 14.91 -0.21
N PRO A 48 28.49 15.36 -1.47
CA PRO A 48 27.28 16.11 -1.83
C PRO A 48 26.05 15.20 -2.01
N MET A 49 26.22 13.99 -2.57
CA MET A 49 25.10 13.05 -2.78
C MET A 49 24.57 12.49 -1.45
N THR A 50 25.46 12.13 -0.51
CA THR A 50 25.07 11.67 0.84
C THR A 50 24.31 12.75 1.62
N SER A 51 24.75 14.00 1.56
CA SER A 51 24.05 15.15 2.13
C SER A 51 22.66 15.37 1.51
N THR A 52 22.52 15.15 0.19
CA THR A 52 21.26 15.29 -0.54
C THR A 52 20.27 14.18 -0.18
N LYS A 53 20.70 12.91 -0.17
CA LYS A 53 19.91 11.76 0.30
C LYS A 53 19.40 11.98 1.73
N ARG A 54 20.26 12.42 2.65
CA ARG A 54 19.88 12.74 4.05
C ARG A 54 18.82 13.84 4.14
N ARG A 55 18.93 14.92 3.36
CA ARG A 55 17.93 16.01 3.33
C ARG A 55 16.57 15.51 2.82
N LEU A 56 16.58 14.66 1.78
CA LEU A 56 15.37 14.04 1.24
C LEU A 56 14.71 13.14 2.30
N TYR A 57 15.48 12.28 2.98
CA TYR A 57 14.96 11.45 4.08
C TYR A 57 14.37 12.27 5.23
N VAL A 58 15.03 13.34 5.68
CA VAL A 58 14.49 14.21 6.75
C VAL A 58 13.18 14.88 6.30
N SER A 59 13.10 15.33 5.05
CA SER A 59 11.86 15.91 4.51
C SER A 59 10.73 14.90 4.39
N HIS A 60 11.02 13.68 3.94
CA HIS A 60 10.04 12.58 3.89
C HIS A 60 9.58 12.18 5.29
N SER A 61 10.50 12.09 6.26
CA SER A 61 10.17 11.82 7.66
C SER A 61 9.23 12.88 8.26
N LEU A 62 9.48 14.16 8.03
CA LEU A 62 8.59 15.24 8.49
C LEU A 62 7.21 15.15 7.85
N ALA A 63 7.14 14.87 6.54
CA ALA A 63 5.88 14.72 5.82
C ALA A 63 5.08 13.50 6.30
N ALA A 64 5.71 12.33 6.40
CA ALA A 64 5.12 11.09 6.87
C ALA A 64 4.68 11.18 8.35
N TRP A 65 5.48 11.85 9.20
CA TRP A 65 5.14 12.09 10.60
C TRP A 65 3.89 12.95 10.74
N ASN A 66 3.85 14.12 10.09
CA ASN A 66 2.67 15.00 10.10
C ASN A 66 1.41 14.27 9.58
N ALA A 67 1.54 13.54 8.47
CA ALA A 67 0.43 12.77 7.88
C ALA A 67 -0.14 11.76 8.87
N ARG A 68 0.71 10.90 9.45
CA ARG A 68 0.30 9.84 10.39
C ARG A 68 -0.22 10.41 11.72
N MET A 69 0.38 11.50 12.20
CA MET A 69 -0.04 12.19 13.41
C MET A 69 -1.45 12.78 13.27
N PHE A 70 -1.72 13.50 12.17
CA PHE A 70 -3.04 14.08 11.92
C PHE A 70 -4.10 13.01 11.59
N GLU A 71 -3.76 12.03 10.76
CA GLU A 71 -4.66 10.93 10.38
C GLU A 71 -5.21 10.16 11.60
N PHE A 72 -4.35 9.92 12.61
CA PHE A 72 -4.77 9.30 13.88
C PHE A 72 -5.41 10.31 14.85
N GLY A 73 -4.83 11.51 14.96
CA GLY A 73 -5.30 12.58 15.84
C GLY A 73 -6.73 13.01 15.51
N ALA A 74 -7.08 13.19 14.23
CA ALA A 74 -8.42 13.58 13.78
C ALA A 74 -9.51 12.61 14.26
N VAL A 75 -9.22 11.31 14.31
CA VAL A 75 -10.13 10.30 14.89
C VAL A 75 -10.31 10.58 16.39
N LEU A 76 -9.23 10.68 17.16
CA LEU A 76 -9.32 10.96 18.61
C LEU A 76 -10.06 12.27 18.92
N PHE A 77 -9.83 13.32 18.13
CA PHE A 77 -10.47 14.62 18.29
C PHE A 77 -11.99 14.51 18.03
N LEU A 78 -12.40 13.90 16.91
CA LEU A 78 -13.82 13.70 16.60
C LEU A 78 -14.52 12.79 17.62
N SER A 79 -13.88 11.69 18.04
CA SER A 79 -14.39 10.80 19.09
C SER A 79 -14.58 11.51 20.43
N THR A 80 -13.67 12.41 20.78
CA THR A 80 -13.76 13.17 22.03
C THR A 80 -14.85 14.23 21.98
N ILE A 81 -15.10 14.85 20.82
CA ILE A 81 -16.20 15.81 20.64
C ILE A 81 -17.56 15.08 20.65
N TYR A 82 -17.66 13.94 19.94
CA TYR A 82 -18.89 13.16 19.74
C TYR A 82 -18.83 11.75 20.37
N PRO A 83 -18.69 11.60 21.69
CA PRO A 83 -18.46 10.31 22.34
C PRO A 83 -19.61 9.31 22.19
N ASN A 84 -20.83 9.79 21.95
CA ASN A 84 -22.04 8.97 21.90
C ASN A 84 -22.37 8.45 20.48
N THR A 85 -21.55 8.76 19.46
CA THR A 85 -21.84 8.38 18.07
C THR A 85 -20.59 8.17 17.23
N LEU A 86 -20.59 7.07 16.47
CA LEU A 86 -19.53 6.72 15.52
C LEU A 86 -19.64 7.48 14.19
N LEU A 87 -20.80 8.10 13.93
CA LEU A 87 -21.15 8.71 12.66
C LEU A 87 -20.16 9.79 12.18
N PRO A 88 -19.74 10.80 12.98
CA PRO A 88 -18.89 11.88 12.48
C PRO A 88 -17.51 11.41 12.01
N ALA A 89 -16.83 10.54 12.77
CA ALA A 89 -15.55 10.00 12.38
C ALA A 89 -15.66 9.00 11.20
N SER A 90 -16.76 8.24 11.14
CA SER A 90 -17.00 7.30 10.04
C SER A 90 -17.31 8.02 8.73
N ALA A 91 -18.11 9.09 8.75
CA ALA A 91 -18.38 9.94 7.60
C ALA A 91 -17.13 10.69 7.11
N TYR A 92 -16.34 11.23 8.04
CA TYR A 92 -15.03 11.85 7.78
C TYR A 92 -14.08 10.86 7.07
N ALA A 93 -13.96 9.63 7.60
CA ALA A 93 -13.08 8.61 7.04
C ALA A 93 -13.58 8.06 5.69
N LEU A 94 -14.89 7.85 5.54
CA LEU A 94 -15.50 7.46 4.26
C LEU A 94 -15.25 8.51 3.18
N ALA A 95 -15.47 9.80 3.48
CA ALA A 95 -15.22 10.89 2.53
C ALA A 95 -13.74 10.93 2.11
N ARG A 96 -12.82 10.81 3.08
CA ARG A 96 -11.37 10.76 2.87
C ARG A 96 -10.95 9.61 1.95
N SER A 97 -11.45 8.39 2.19
CA SER A 97 -11.11 7.21 1.37
C SER A 97 -11.78 7.26 0.00
N LEU A 98 -13.05 7.67 -0.09
CA LEU A 98 -13.76 7.86 -1.37
C LEU A 98 -13.04 8.88 -2.27
N ALA A 99 -12.59 10.01 -1.71
CA ALA A 99 -11.82 10.99 -2.45
C ALA A 99 -10.49 10.44 -2.95
N ALA A 100 -9.78 9.66 -2.13
CA ALA A 100 -8.52 9.01 -2.53
C ALA A 100 -8.73 8.06 -3.72
N VAL A 101 -9.82 7.29 -3.73
CA VAL A 101 -10.18 6.39 -4.84
C VAL A 101 -10.53 7.18 -6.09
N LEU A 102 -11.56 8.05 -6.02
CA LEU A 102 -12.11 8.74 -7.19
C LEU A 102 -11.12 9.72 -7.85
N LEU A 103 -10.24 10.34 -7.07
CA LEU A 103 -9.32 11.38 -7.55
C LEU A 103 -7.87 10.89 -7.69
N SER A 104 -7.60 9.61 -7.45
CA SER A 104 -6.29 8.96 -7.66
C SER A 104 -5.70 9.24 -9.05
N THR A 105 -6.49 9.04 -10.11
CA THR A 105 -6.08 9.25 -11.51
C THR A 105 -5.81 10.73 -11.83
N TRP A 106 -6.51 11.64 -11.16
CA TRP A 106 -6.29 13.09 -11.28
C TRP A 106 -5.00 13.52 -10.59
N VAL A 107 -4.71 12.97 -9.40
CA VAL A 107 -3.44 13.17 -8.71
C VAL A 107 -2.27 12.67 -9.56
N GLY A 108 -2.35 11.46 -10.12
CA GLY A 108 -1.31 10.93 -11.02
C GLY A 108 -1.02 11.86 -12.20
N LYS A 109 -2.07 12.28 -12.93
CA LYS A 109 -1.95 13.25 -14.04
C LYS A 109 -1.29 14.57 -13.63
N ILE A 110 -1.48 15.05 -12.39
CA ILE A 110 -0.80 16.25 -11.90
C ILE A 110 0.69 16.00 -11.67
N VAL A 111 1.06 14.86 -11.07
CA VAL A 111 2.46 14.46 -10.86
C VAL A 111 3.20 14.37 -12.19
N ASP A 112 2.59 13.76 -13.20
CA ASP A 112 3.23 13.51 -14.50
C ASP A 112 3.33 14.76 -15.39
N THR A 113 2.37 15.70 -15.30
CA THR A 113 2.29 16.85 -16.23
C THR A 113 2.86 18.16 -15.71
N LYS A 114 3.07 18.30 -14.40
CA LYS A 114 3.58 19.54 -13.78
C LYS A 114 5.08 19.41 -13.46
N SER A 115 5.74 20.54 -13.24
CA SER A 115 7.15 20.52 -12.86
C SER A 115 7.32 19.91 -11.48
N ARG A 116 8.33 19.02 -11.34
CA ARG A 116 8.62 18.22 -10.14
C ARG A 116 8.56 19.01 -8.83
N ILE A 117 9.21 20.18 -8.81
CA ILE A 117 9.24 21.09 -7.66
C ILE A 117 7.88 21.73 -7.34
N LEU A 118 7.05 21.99 -8.35
CA LEU A 118 5.71 22.55 -8.15
C LEU A 118 4.78 21.50 -7.52
N VAL A 119 4.81 20.27 -8.01
CA VAL A 119 4.03 19.13 -7.47
C VAL A 119 4.33 18.96 -5.97
N VAL A 120 5.61 18.84 -5.61
CA VAL A 120 6.02 18.64 -4.22
C VAL A 120 5.65 19.85 -3.33
N ARG A 121 5.82 21.09 -3.83
CA ARG A 121 5.41 22.29 -3.07
C ARG A 121 3.90 22.39 -2.85
N ILE A 122 3.09 22.16 -3.88
CA ILE A 122 1.62 22.18 -3.78
C ILE A 122 1.15 21.07 -2.84
N SER A 123 1.75 19.88 -2.92
CA SER A 123 1.39 18.76 -2.06
C SER A 123 1.56 19.11 -0.57
N ILE A 124 2.73 19.63 -0.18
CA ILE A 124 3.04 19.97 1.22
C ILE A 124 2.24 21.16 1.71
N VAL A 125 2.16 22.25 0.92
CA VAL A 125 1.39 23.44 1.32
C VAL A 125 -0.10 23.11 1.45
N GLY A 126 -0.66 22.35 0.50
CA GLY A 126 -2.05 21.88 0.55
C GLY A 126 -2.32 20.98 1.77
N GLN A 127 -1.39 20.08 2.10
CA GLN A 127 -1.49 19.23 3.29
C GLN A 127 -1.48 20.08 4.58
N ARG A 128 -0.48 20.96 4.74
CA ARG A 128 -0.28 21.74 5.97
C ARG A 128 -1.40 22.75 6.18
N ILE A 129 -1.84 23.48 5.15
CA ILE A 129 -3.01 24.38 5.25
C ILE A 129 -4.26 23.59 5.66
N SER A 130 -4.50 22.42 5.04
CA SER A 130 -5.66 21.59 5.39
C SER A 130 -5.65 21.15 6.85
N VAL A 131 -4.50 20.74 7.38
CA VAL A 131 -4.32 20.38 8.81
C VAL A 131 -4.52 21.59 9.73
N ILE A 132 -3.88 22.73 9.43
CA ILE A 132 -3.95 23.97 10.23
C ILE A 132 -5.40 24.46 10.34
N VAL A 133 -6.12 24.54 9.21
CA VAL A 133 -7.54 24.95 9.20
C VAL A 133 -8.40 23.89 9.90
N SER A 134 -8.14 22.60 9.68
CA SER A 134 -8.86 21.51 10.38
C SER A 134 -8.75 21.61 11.89
N CYS A 135 -7.57 21.90 12.44
CA CYS A 135 -7.39 22.10 13.89
C CYS A 135 -8.18 23.32 14.41
N GLY A 136 -8.29 24.39 13.62
CA GLY A 136 -9.15 25.54 13.94
C GLY A 136 -10.64 25.20 13.94
N LEU A 137 -11.11 24.42 12.97
CA LEU A 137 -12.50 23.94 12.92
C LEU A 137 -12.81 22.96 14.06
N ILE A 138 -11.86 22.09 14.42
CA ILE A 138 -11.97 21.16 15.56
C ILE A 138 -12.05 21.92 16.88
N TYR A 139 -11.25 22.98 17.06
CA TYR A 139 -11.37 23.87 18.22
C TYR A 139 -12.75 24.56 18.29
N LEU A 140 -13.28 25.00 17.15
CA LEU A 140 -14.63 25.59 17.09
C LEU A 140 -15.73 24.54 17.39
N LEU A 141 -15.57 23.31 16.90
CA LEU A 141 -16.48 22.20 17.21
C LEU A 141 -16.45 21.81 18.70
N ASP A 142 -15.28 21.79 19.35
CA ASP A 142 -15.18 21.58 20.81
C ASP A 142 -15.86 22.72 21.59
N ARG A 143 -15.77 23.97 21.12
CA ARG A 143 -16.48 25.12 21.70
C ARG A 143 -18.00 25.07 21.51
N LEU A 144 -18.48 24.48 20.42
CA LEU A 144 -19.90 24.30 20.11
C LEU A 144 -20.45 22.94 20.59
N ARG A 145 -19.69 22.19 21.38
CA ARG A 145 -20.05 20.84 21.82
C ARG A 145 -21.35 20.84 22.61
N GLY A 146 -22.29 19.99 22.21
CA GLY A 146 -23.65 19.92 22.79
C GLY A 146 -24.65 20.92 22.19
N SER A 147 -24.23 21.85 21.33
CA SER A 147 -25.14 22.72 20.59
C SER A 147 -25.89 21.92 19.52
N ALA A 148 -27.21 21.92 19.57
CA ALA A 148 -28.07 21.37 18.53
C ALA A 148 -28.30 22.41 17.43
N GLY A 149 -28.02 22.06 16.17
CA GLY A 149 -28.26 22.93 15.03
C GLY A 149 -27.50 22.51 13.78
N PHE A 150 -27.65 23.30 12.71
CA PHE A 150 -26.98 23.07 11.42
C PHE A 150 -25.46 23.33 11.47
N MET A 151 -25.01 24.26 12.33
CA MET A 151 -23.62 24.74 12.33
C MET A 151 -22.56 23.64 12.59
N PRO A 152 -22.70 22.74 13.59
CA PRO A 152 -21.74 21.65 13.77
C PRO A 152 -21.67 20.69 12.59
N TRP A 153 -22.80 20.42 11.91
CA TRP A 153 -22.85 19.59 10.71
C TRP A 153 -22.19 20.26 9.51
N LEU A 154 -22.38 21.57 9.32
CA LEU A 154 -21.67 22.35 8.31
C LEU A 154 -20.15 22.32 8.57
N LEU A 155 -19.71 22.55 9.81
CA LEU A 155 -18.30 22.49 10.19
C LEU A 155 -17.70 21.09 9.98
N LEU A 156 -18.45 20.02 10.27
CA LEU A 156 -18.05 18.64 9.99
C LEU A 156 -17.94 18.36 8.48
N ALA A 157 -18.83 18.90 7.66
CA ALA A 157 -18.76 18.78 6.21
C ALA A 157 -17.51 19.49 5.65
N VAL A 158 -17.23 20.71 6.08
CA VAL A 158 -16.00 21.44 5.71
C VAL A 158 -14.74 20.71 6.18
N LEU A 159 -14.74 20.20 7.43
CA LEU A 159 -13.65 19.40 7.98
C LEU A 159 -13.41 18.11 7.16
N SER A 160 -14.47 17.47 6.67
CA SER A 160 -14.38 16.28 5.81
C SER A 160 -13.82 16.63 4.43
N LEU A 161 -14.19 17.77 3.84
CA LEU A 161 -13.58 18.27 2.60
C LEU A 161 -12.08 18.55 2.76
N LEU A 162 -11.67 19.17 3.88
CA LEU A 162 -10.25 19.37 4.19
C LEU A 162 -9.50 18.04 4.40
N ALA A 163 -10.16 17.01 4.93
CA ALA A 163 -9.59 15.66 5.03
C ALA A 163 -9.29 15.04 3.66
N CYS A 164 -10.15 15.30 2.67
CA CYS A 164 -9.95 14.89 1.29
C CYS A 164 -8.75 15.62 0.68
N VAL A 165 -8.66 16.94 0.84
CA VAL A 165 -7.50 17.73 0.36
C VAL A 165 -6.20 17.24 1.02
N GLU A 166 -6.19 17.05 2.34
CA GLU A 166 -5.04 16.52 3.08
C GLU A 166 -4.60 15.15 2.55
N LYS A 167 -5.54 14.22 2.34
CA LYS A 167 -5.27 12.87 1.84
C LYS A 167 -4.67 12.91 0.43
N LEU A 168 -5.27 13.69 -0.48
CA LEU A 168 -4.81 13.80 -1.87
C LEU A 168 -3.44 14.46 -1.94
N SER A 169 -3.22 15.52 -1.17
CA SER A 169 -1.91 16.16 -0.99
C SER A 169 -0.86 15.18 -0.45
N ALA A 170 -1.18 14.40 0.60
CA ALA A 170 -0.27 13.40 1.15
C ALA A 170 0.08 12.31 0.13
N THR A 171 -0.92 11.78 -0.59
CA THR A 171 -0.72 10.79 -1.64
C THR A 171 0.11 11.35 -2.80
N MET A 172 -0.16 12.59 -3.24
CA MET A 172 0.62 13.28 -4.28
C MET A 172 2.09 13.46 -3.86
N ASN A 173 2.35 13.83 -2.60
CA ASN A 173 3.70 13.95 -2.06
C ASN A 173 4.44 12.60 -2.07
N THR A 174 3.80 11.54 -1.59
CA THR A 174 4.34 10.17 -1.59
C THR A 174 4.69 9.70 -3.00
N ILE A 175 3.80 9.88 -3.99
CA ILE A 175 4.08 9.47 -5.38
C ILE A 175 5.26 10.28 -5.95
N ALA A 176 5.24 11.61 -5.82
CA ALA A 176 6.32 12.46 -6.34
C ALA A 176 7.68 12.16 -5.70
N ILE A 177 7.74 11.90 -4.39
CA ILE A 177 8.99 11.60 -3.70
C ILE A 177 9.47 10.17 -3.97
N GLU A 178 8.66 9.15 -3.67
CA GLU A 178 9.09 7.75 -3.72
C GLU A 178 9.22 7.20 -5.15
N ARG A 179 8.41 7.68 -6.10
CA ARG A 179 8.33 7.08 -7.45
C ARG A 179 9.03 7.89 -8.53
N ASP A 180 9.25 9.18 -8.33
CA ASP A 180 10.06 10.02 -9.23
C ASP A 180 11.37 10.48 -8.57
N TRP A 181 11.32 11.26 -7.47
CA TRP A 181 12.54 11.89 -6.94
C TRP A 181 13.60 10.88 -6.45
N VAL A 182 13.19 9.80 -5.79
CA VAL A 182 14.10 8.73 -5.38
C VAL A 182 14.79 8.07 -6.58
N VAL A 183 14.07 7.86 -7.68
CA VAL A 183 14.61 7.27 -8.92
C VAL A 183 15.61 8.22 -9.58
N VAL A 184 15.27 9.52 -9.67
CA VAL A 184 16.16 10.55 -10.25
C VAL A 184 17.42 10.75 -9.40
N VAL A 185 17.30 10.78 -8.07
CA VAL A 185 18.44 10.97 -7.15
C VAL A 185 19.36 9.75 -7.08
N ALA A 186 18.85 8.55 -7.36
CA ALA A 186 19.66 7.33 -7.52
C ALA A 186 20.50 7.32 -8.81
N ALA A 187 20.22 8.20 -9.78
CA ALA A 187 21.02 8.42 -10.99
C ALA A 187 21.39 7.15 -11.78
N GLY A 188 20.49 6.16 -11.81
CA GLY A 188 20.70 4.87 -12.48
C GLY A 188 21.41 3.79 -11.64
N SER A 189 21.92 4.11 -10.45
CA SER A 189 22.50 3.11 -9.54
C SER A 189 21.41 2.24 -8.89
N ALA A 190 21.38 0.97 -9.29
CA ALA A 190 20.43 -0.02 -8.77
C ALA A 190 20.70 -0.39 -7.30
N GLU A 191 21.91 -0.18 -6.79
CA GLU A 191 22.22 -0.37 -5.36
C GLU A 191 21.64 0.78 -4.54
N ASP A 192 21.90 2.02 -4.95
CA ASP A 192 21.36 3.22 -4.29
C ASP A 192 19.85 3.25 -4.31
N LEU A 193 19.21 2.89 -5.42
CA LEU A 193 17.75 2.84 -5.53
C LEU A 193 17.15 1.85 -4.52
N ARG A 194 17.75 0.66 -4.35
CA ARG A 194 17.31 -0.32 -3.35
C ARG A 194 17.54 0.20 -1.92
N ALA A 195 18.70 0.79 -1.64
CA ALA A 195 19.01 1.38 -0.34
C ALA A 195 18.03 2.51 0.03
N MET A 196 17.76 3.43 -0.91
CA MET A 196 16.83 4.54 -0.75
C MET A 196 15.39 4.04 -0.53
N ASN A 197 14.88 3.13 -1.37
CA ASN A 197 13.55 2.55 -1.21
C ASN A 197 13.39 1.83 0.14
N SER A 198 14.39 1.06 0.58
CA SER A 198 14.37 0.40 1.89
C SER A 198 14.36 1.42 3.05
N THR A 199 15.05 2.56 2.89
CA THR A 199 15.12 3.62 3.90
C THR A 199 13.80 4.39 3.98
N MET A 200 13.18 4.74 2.85
CA MET A 200 11.84 5.35 2.83
C MET A 200 10.82 4.44 3.52
N ARG A 201 10.81 3.15 3.18
CA ARG A 201 9.89 2.18 3.80
C ARG A 201 10.09 2.05 5.32
N ARG A 202 11.34 2.09 5.80
CA ARG A 202 11.65 2.11 7.25
C ARG A 202 11.14 3.37 7.93
N ILE A 203 11.27 4.54 7.29
CA ILE A 203 10.71 5.81 7.78
C ILE A 203 9.19 5.71 7.90
N ASP A 204 8.49 5.24 6.87
CA ASP A 204 7.03 5.12 6.88
C ASP A 204 6.52 4.21 8.00
N LEU A 205 7.16 3.04 8.18
CA LEU A 205 6.82 2.08 9.23
C LEU A 205 7.08 2.66 10.62
N THR A 206 8.19 3.39 10.80
CA THR A 206 8.53 4.08 12.04
C THR A 206 7.51 5.17 12.36
N CYS A 207 7.13 6.00 11.39
CA CYS A 207 6.09 7.03 11.56
C CYS A 207 4.70 6.41 11.82
N LYS A 208 4.35 5.30 11.15
CA LYS A 208 3.10 4.55 11.37
C LYS A 208 3.01 3.98 12.79
N LEU A 209 4.13 3.67 13.43
CA LEU A 209 4.20 3.20 14.81
C LEU A 209 4.20 4.34 15.83
N ILE A 210 5.15 5.27 15.72
CA ILE A 210 5.47 6.24 16.77
C ILE A 210 4.56 7.47 16.74
N ALA A 211 4.19 7.99 15.57
CA ALA A 211 3.40 9.22 15.49
C ALA A 211 2.00 9.07 16.13
N PRO A 212 1.25 7.97 15.93
CA PRO A 212 0.01 7.69 16.67
C PRO A 212 0.18 7.63 18.19
N LEU A 213 1.25 7.01 18.68
CA LEU A 213 1.54 6.92 20.12
C LEU A 213 1.82 8.31 20.71
N MET A 214 2.60 9.15 20.02
CA MET A 214 2.91 10.50 20.49
C MET A 214 1.67 11.39 20.58
N ILE A 215 0.78 11.38 19.58
CA ILE A 215 -0.46 12.17 19.68
C ILE A 215 -1.44 11.60 20.70
N ALA A 216 -1.47 10.27 20.89
CA ALA A 216 -2.26 9.62 21.93
C ALA A 216 -1.80 10.02 23.35
N LEU A 217 -0.48 10.14 23.57
CA LEU A 217 0.11 10.65 24.82
C LEU A 217 -0.30 12.12 25.06
N ILE A 218 -0.12 12.99 24.06
CA ILE A 218 -0.45 14.42 24.18
C ILE A 218 -1.95 14.64 24.42
N HIS A 219 -2.81 13.95 23.67
CA HIS A 219 -4.27 13.99 23.86
C HIS A 219 -4.68 13.40 25.21
N GLY A 220 -3.99 12.34 25.67
CA GLY A 220 -4.23 11.71 26.96
C GLY A 220 -3.97 12.65 28.15
N TRP A 221 -3.06 13.62 28.01
CA TRP A 221 -2.89 14.69 29.00
C TRP A 221 -4.00 15.74 28.90
N SER A 222 -4.34 16.17 27.67
CA SER A 222 -5.51 17.01 27.41
C SER A 222 -5.89 16.99 25.94
N ALA A 223 -7.16 16.71 25.64
CA ALA A 223 -7.71 16.76 24.29
C ALA A 223 -7.47 18.11 23.60
N LYS A 224 -7.48 19.21 24.38
CA LYS A 224 -7.20 20.56 23.88
C LYS A 224 -5.76 20.72 23.45
N VAL A 225 -4.83 20.23 24.26
CA VAL A 225 -3.39 20.21 23.95
C VAL A 225 -3.12 19.32 22.74
N GLY A 226 -3.88 18.24 22.54
CA GLY A 226 -3.79 17.37 21.35
C GLY A 226 -3.93 18.14 20.02
N TYR A 227 -5.05 18.84 19.79
CA TYR A 227 -5.24 19.56 18.54
C TYR A 227 -4.41 20.86 18.46
N LEU A 228 -4.07 21.51 19.59
CA LEU A 228 -3.15 22.65 19.64
C LEU A 228 -1.71 22.25 19.28
N ALA A 229 -1.21 21.11 19.79
CA ALA A 229 0.09 20.57 19.42
C ALA A 229 0.12 20.16 17.94
N THR A 230 -0.96 19.55 17.44
CA THR A 230 -1.09 19.19 16.01
C THR A 230 -1.04 20.43 15.11
N PHE A 231 -1.75 21.50 15.49
CA PHE A 231 -1.68 22.81 14.82
C PHE A 231 -0.26 23.38 14.84
N ALA A 232 0.41 23.38 16.00
CA ALA A 232 1.76 23.92 16.14
C ALA A 232 2.80 23.14 15.32
N ILE A 233 2.75 21.80 15.34
CA ILE A 233 3.65 20.94 14.56
C ILE A 233 3.42 21.14 13.06
N ALA A 234 2.16 21.25 12.61
CA ALA A 234 1.84 21.54 11.22
C ALA A 234 2.33 22.94 10.79
N LEU A 235 2.15 23.96 11.63
CA LEU A 235 2.61 25.33 11.33
C LEU A 235 4.14 25.45 11.28
N LEU A 236 4.84 24.87 12.26
CA LEU A 236 6.31 24.94 12.38
C LEU A 236 7.04 24.08 11.35
N SER A 237 6.42 23.02 10.82
CA SER A 237 7.03 22.15 9.82
C SER A 237 7.02 22.74 8.39
N VAL A 238 6.08 23.64 8.06
CA VAL A 238 6.01 24.32 6.74
C VAL A 238 7.36 24.94 6.30
N PRO A 239 8.00 25.85 7.07
CA PRO A 239 9.26 26.45 6.65
C PRO A 239 10.40 25.42 6.57
N ALA A 240 10.43 24.44 7.48
CA ALA A 240 11.47 23.41 7.49
C ALA A 240 11.40 22.53 6.23
N GLU A 241 10.22 22.00 5.90
CA GLU A 241 9.99 21.17 4.71
C GLU A 241 10.26 21.96 3.42
N TYR A 242 9.74 23.18 3.31
CA TYR A 242 9.92 24.03 2.12
C TYR A 242 11.40 24.35 1.86
N LEU A 243 12.18 24.66 2.92
CA LEU A 243 13.62 24.91 2.82
C LEU A 243 14.43 23.64 2.53
N LEU A 244 14.06 22.49 3.10
CA LEU A 244 14.71 21.20 2.82
C LEU A 244 14.57 20.82 1.34
N ILE A 245 13.35 20.89 0.81
CA ILE A 245 13.04 20.53 -0.58
C ILE A 245 13.64 21.53 -1.57
N ALA A 246 13.61 22.83 -1.28
CA ALA A 246 14.30 23.83 -2.08
C ALA A 246 15.82 23.58 -2.13
N ARG A 247 16.43 23.07 -1.05
CA ARG A 247 17.84 22.66 -1.04
C ARG A 247 18.09 21.37 -1.81
N VAL A 248 17.25 20.34 -1.67
CA VAL A 248 17.37 19.09 -2.46
C VAL A 248 17.29 19.37 -3.97
N HIS A 249 16.30 20.15 -4.40
CA HIS A 249 16.12 20.53 -5.80
C HIS A 249 17.30 21.35 -6.36
N LYS A 250 17.89 22.24 -5.55
CA LYS A 250 19.12 22.96 -5.94
C LYS A 250 20.35 22.05 -5.98
N SER A 251 20.44 21.03 -5.13
CA SER A 251 21.59 20.11 -5.06
C SER A 251 21.58 19.00 -6.11
N CYS A 252 20.47 18.75 -6.81
CA CYS A 252 20.38 17.75 -7.88
C CYS A 252 19.85 18.39 -9.19
N PRO A 253 20.72 18.78 -10.14
CA PRO A 253 20.31 19.37 -11.41
C PRO A 253 19.36 18.47 -12.23
N ALA A 254 19.46 17.15 -12.10
CA ALA A 254 18.57 16.22 -12.78
C ALA A 254 17.08 16.40 -12.40
N LEU A 255 16.78 16.80 -11.16
CA LEU A 255 15.40 17.13 -10.73
C LEU A 255 14.84 18.41 -11.36
N GLN A 256 15.70 19.25 -11.93
CA GLN A 256 15.33 20.52 -12.58
C GLN A 256 14.93 20.31 -14.05
N SER A 257 15.30 19.16 -14.63
CA SER A 257 14.77 18.73 -15.93
C SER A 257 13.26 18.49 -15.82
N HIS A 258 12.51 18.93 -16.83
CA HIS A 258 11.12 18.52 -16.98
C HIS A 258 11.04 16.99 -17.17
N PRO A 259 9.95 16.34 -16.74
CA PRO A 259 9.66 14.98 -17.19
C PRO A 259 9.70 14.95 -18.72
N SER A 260 10.47 14.03 -19.30
CA SER A 260 10.62 13.90 -20.75
C SER A 260 9.27 13.55 -21.37
N SER A 261 8.51 14.55 -21.82
CA SER A 261 7.27 14.32 -22.55
C SER A 261 7.61 13.65 -23.87
N MET A 262 7.29 12.37 -23.99
CA MET A 262 7.40 11.65 -25.24
C MET A 262 6.56 12.39 -26.30
N THR A 263 7.17 12.68 -27.44
CA THR A 263 6.64 13.57 -28.49
C THR A 263 5.20 13.25 -28.84
N SER A 264 4.27 14.12 -28.42
CA SER A 264 2.88 14.06 -28.88
C SER A 264 2.74 14.94 -30.13
N PRO A 265 2.33 14.39 -31.29
CA PRO A 265 2.21 15.17 -32.51
C PRO A 265 1.13 16.24 -32.38
N SER A 266 1.43 17.44 -32.86
CA SER A 266 0.54 18.59 -32.84
C SER A 266 -0.59 18.44 -33.88
N THR A 267 -1.68 17.76 -33.52
CA THR A 267 -2.95 17.86 -34.26
C THR A 267 -3.84 18.93 -33.63
N SER A 268 -3.98 20.05 -34.34
CA SER A 268 -4.89 21.14 -34.01
C SER A 268 -6.35 20.73 -34.22
N SER A 269 -7.01 20.32 -33.14
CA SER A 269 -8.47 20.18 -33.08
C SER A 269 -9.04 21.00 -31.93
N SER A 270 -10.08 21.78 -32.20
CA SER A 270 -10.77 22.67 -31.27
C SER A 270 -11.08 22.00 -29.92
N PRO A 271 -10.93 22.70 -28.78
CA PRO A 271 -11.13 22.07 -27.47
C PRO A 271 -12.60 21.64 -27.29
N PRO A 272 -12.90 20.33 -27.17
CA PRO A 272 -14.22 19.86 -26.79
C PRO A 272 -14.53 20.31 -25.36
N ALA A 273 -15.80 20.64 -25.09
CA ALA A 273 -16.25 21.05 -23.78
C ALA A 273 -15.85 20.03 -22.69
N LEU A 274 -15.57 20.52 -21.49
CA LEU A 274 -15.09 19.70 -20.36
C LEU A 274 -16.02 18.49 -20.09
N LEU A 275 -17.34 18.68 -20.25
CA LEU A 275 -18.36 17.63 -20.14
C LEU A 275 -18.28 16.55 -21.22
N SER A 276 -17.93 16.85 -22.47
CA SER A 276 -17.78 15.81 -23.52
C SER A 276 -16.50 15.00 -23.35
N ARG A 277 -15.44 15.62 -22.82
CA ARG A 277 -14.21 14.91 -22.38
C ARG A 277 -14.48 14.02 -21.17
N LEU A 278 -15.30 14.46 -20.20
CA LEU A 278 -15.67 13.64 -19.05
C LEU A 278 -16.53 12.44 -19.46
N THR A 279 -17.59 12.66 -20.25
CA THR A 279 -18.51 11.57 -20.66
C THR A 279 -17.84 10.52 -21.54
N SER A 280 -17.02 10.91 -22.52
CA SER A 280 -16.22 9.97 -23.33
C SER A 280 -15.16 9.22 -22.51
N TRP A 281 -14.47 9.90 -21.58
CA TRP A 281 -13.54 9.24 -20.67
C TRP A 281 -14.25 8.26 -19.73
N VAL A 282 -15.42 8.61 -19.16
CA VAL A 282 -16.21 7.70 -18.31
C VAL A 282 -16.68 6.48 -19.10
N SER A 283 -17.16 6.62 -20.34
CA SER A 283 -17.59 5.45 -21.13
C SER A 283 -16.43 4.53 -21.50
N THR A 284 -15.27 5.11 -21.81
CA THR A 284 -14.04 4.36 -22.15
C THR A 284 -13.45 3.67 -20.91
N ALA A 285 -13.45 4.35 -19.77
CA ALA A 285 -13.00 3.79 -18.50
C ALA A 285 -13.95 2.70 -17.99
N PHE A 286 -15.27 2.84 -18.18
CA PHE A 286 -16.23 1.81 -17.81
C PHE A 286 -16.04 0.55 -18.68
N SER A 287 -15.94 0.69 -20.01
CA SER A 287 -15.71 -0.46 -20.89
C SER A 287 -14.36 -1.15 -20.64
N SER A 288 -13.27 -0.40 -20.44
CA SER A 288 -11.97 -1.00 -20.07
C SER A 288 -12.05 -1.72 -18.71
N THR A 289 -12.69 -1.11 -17.71
CA THR A 289 -12.87 -1.73 -16.38
C THR A 289 -13.71 -3.00 -16.46
N THR A 290 -14.73 -3.08 -17.32
CA THR A 290 -15.49 -4.34 -17.49
C THR A 290 -14.65 -5.47 -18.09
N ALA A 291 -13.75 -5.18 -19.03
CA ALA A 291 -12.83 -6.17 -19.59
C ALA A 291 -11.76 -6.60 -18.57
N ASP A 292 -11.25 -5.66 -17.77
CA ASP A 292 -10.28 -5.94 -16.69
C ASP A 292 -10.92 -6.75 -15.56
N LEU A 293 -12.18 -6.47 -15.21
CA LEU A 293 -12.96 -7.23 -14.22
C LEU A 293 -13.28 -8.64 -14.72
N TYR A 294 -13.58 -8.81 -16.01
CA TYR A 294 -13.76 -10.14 -16.62
C TYR A 294 -12.46 -10.95 -16.57
N TYR A 295 -11.31 -10.34 -16.93
CA TYR A 295 -10.00 -10.97 -16.78
C TYR A 295 -9.73 -11.36 -15.31
N TYR A 296 -9.93 -10.45 -14.36
CA TYR A 296 -9.71 -10.70 -12.94
C TYR A 296 -10.58 -11.84 -12.37
N THR A 297 -11.87 -11.89 -12.72
CA THR A 297 -12.83 -12.89 -12.19
C THR A 297 -12.68 -14.28 -12.81
N THR A 298 -12.14 -14.38 -14.03
CA THR A 298 -11.87 -15.66 -14.70
C THR A 298 -10.48 -16.22 -14.39
N HIS A 299 -9.56 -15.40 -13.88
CA HIS A 299 -8.20 -15.77 -13.53
C HIS A 299 -8.13 -16.83 -12.40
N ARG A 300 -7.09 -17.69 -12.40
CA ARG A 300 -6.86 -18.69 -11.35
C ARG A 300 -6.72 -18.04 -9.96
N ALA A 301 -5.94 -16.96 -9.91
CA ALA A 301 -5.66 -16.15 -8.71
C ALA A 301 -6.88 -15.37 -8.16
N PHE A 302 -8.06 -15.45 -8.79
CA PHE A 302 -9.27 -14.77 -8.33
C PHE A 302 -9.61 -15.11 -6.87
N LEU A 303 -9.59 -16.40 -6.50
CA LEU A 303 -10.00 -16.84 -5.16
C LEU A 303 -9.06 -16.32 -4.04
N PRO A 304 -7.72 -16.44 -4.13
CA PRO A 304 -6.84 -15.88 -3.10
C PRO A 304 -6.90 -14.34 -3.06
N SER A 305 -7.04 -13.66 -4.20
CA SER A 305 -7.17 -12.20 -4.26
C SER A 305 -8.50 -11.71 -3.66
N MET A 306 -9.63 -12.32 -4.01
CA MET A 306 -10.94 -11.98 -3.43
C MET A 306 -11.01 -12.31 -1.94
N SER A 307 -10.39 -13.42 -1.52
CA SER A 307 -10.21 -13.74 -0.09
C SER A 307 -9.44 -12.63 0.63
N LEU A 308 -8.36 -12.11 0.05
CA LEU A 308 -7.61 -10.99 0.64
C LEU A 308 -8.44 -9.70 0.68
N ALA A 309 -9.14 -9.37 -0.41
CA ALA A 309 -9.96 -8.18 -0.50
C ALA A 309 -11.08 -8.15 0.56
N LEU A 310 -11.75 -9.29 0.81
CA LEU A 310 -12.78 -9.41 1.87
C LEU A 310 -12.27 -9.06 3.28
N LEU A 311 -10.97 -9.21 3.56
CA LEU A 311 -10.40 -8.88 4.87
C LEU A 311 -10.27 -7.37 5.12
N TYR A 312 -10.44 -6.54 4.09
CA TYR A 312 -10.56 -5.09 4.22
C TYR A 312 -11.95 -4.65 4.73
N LEU A 313 -12.97 -5.50 4.60
CA LEU A 313 -14.27 -5.31 5.25
C LEU A 313 -14.16 -5.70 6.73
N THR A 314 -13.46 -4.87 7.51
CA THR A 314 -13.28 -5.07 8.93
C THR A 314 -13.28 -3.77 9.73
N VAL A 315 -14.11 -3.72 10.77
CA VAL A 315 -14.01 -2.73 11.85
C VAL A 315 -13.18 -3.24 13.02
N LEU A 316 -12.75 -4.50 13.01
CA LEU A 316 -12.00 -5.17 14.08
C LEU A 316 -10.49 -5.03 13.84
N SER A 317 -10.01 -3.79 13.90
CA SER A 317 -8.60 -3.43 13.87
C SER A 317 -8.37 -2.16 14.68
N PHE A 318 -7.13 -1.89 15.12
CA PHE A 318 -6.79 -0.60 15.74
C PHE A 318 -6.67 0.53 14.69
N GLY A 319 -7.63 0.60 13.76
CA GLY A 319 -7.92 1.71 12.87
C GLY A 319 -9.04 2.61 13.43
N GLY A 320 -9.53 3.54 12.61
CA GLY A 320 -10.38 4.64 13.07
C GLY A 320 -11.69 4.20 13.73
N GLN A 321 -12.39 3.21 13.15
CA GLN A 321 -13.70 2.77 13.62
C GLN A 321 -13.64 2.16 15.03
N MET A 322 -12.75 1.19 15.26
CA MET A 322 -12.60 0.56 16.57
C MET A 322 -12.07 1.54 17.60
N ILE A 323 -11.13 2.42 17.22
CA ILE A 323 -10.61 3.44 18.14
C ILE A 323 -11.74 4.36 18.61
N ASN A 324 -12.63 4.78 17.72
CA ASN A 324 -13.79 5.57 18.09
C ASN A 324 -14.72 4.82 19.07
N TYR A 325 -14.98 3.53 18.80
CA TYR A 325 -15.71 2.67 19.74
C TYR A 325 -15.00 2.55 21.10
N LEU A 326 -13.68 2.37 21.13
CA LEU A 326 -12.92 2.26 22.38
C LEU A 326 -12.96 3.57 23.19
N VAL A 327 -12.85 4.74 22.55
CA VAL A 327 -13.05 6.05 23.20
C VAL A 327 -14.45 6.16 23.79
N SER A 328 -15.49 5.75 23.05
CA SER A 328 -16.87 5.77 23.56
C SER A 328 -17.10 4.82 24.76
N ARG A 329 -16.31 3.75 24.88
CA ARG A 329 -16.27 2.86 26.05
C ARG A 329 -15.39 3.39 27.19
N THR A 330 -15.10 4.70 27.21
CA THR A 330 -14.35 5.43 28.26
C THR A 330 -12.87 5.03 28.43
N LEU A 331 -12.28 4.33 27.46
CA LEU A 331 -10.83 4.08 27.47
C LEU A 331 -10.06 5.39 27.24
N THR A 332 -9.02 5.60 28.04
CA THR A 332 -8.15 6.78 27.88
C THR A 332 -7.38 6.71 26.55
N SER A 333 -7.12 7.88 25.94
CA SER A 333 -6.33 7.94 24.71
C SER A 333 -4.93 7.35 24.88
N LEU A 334 -4.33 7.43 26.07
CA LEU A 334 -3.06 6.77 26.40
C LEU A 334 -3.17 5.24 26.26
N THR A 335 -4.19 4.63 26.89
CA THR A 335 -4.44 3.19 26.80
C THR A 335 -4.62 2.77 25.34
N ILE A 336 -5.37 3.55 24.55
CA ILE A 336 -5.58 3.29 23.12
C ILE A 336 -4.27 3.40 22.32
N GLY A 337 -3.41 4.38 22.60
CA GLY A 337 -2.09 4.53 21.97
C GLY A 337 -1.17 3.35 22.28
N LEU A 338 -1.15 2.88 23.52
CA LEU A 338 -0.38 1.70 23.93
C LEU A 338 -0.91 0.43 23.25
N LEU A 339 -2.23 0.22 23.23
CA LEU A 339 -2.84 -0.92 22.54
C LEU A 339 -2.59 -0.88 21.02
N ARG A 340 -2.63 0.30 20.39
CA ARG A 340 -2.27 0.48 18.97
C ARG A 340 -0.82 0.11 18.69
N THR A 341 0.08 0.47 19.60
CA THR A 341 1.52 0.18 19.52
C THR A 341 1.77 -1.32 19.68
N ALA A 342 1.19 -1.94 20.70
CA ALA A 342 1.29 -3.39 20.90
C ALA A 342 0.63 -4.17 19.75
N SER A 343 -0.49 -3.69 19.20
CA SER A 343 -1.10 -4.25 17.99
C SER A 343 -0.15 -4.18 16.79
N ALA A 344 0.58 -3.07 16.62
CA ALA A 344 1.58 -2.94 15.55
C ALA A 344 2.74 -3.93 15.68
N LEU A 345 3.11 -4.33 16.90
CA LEU A 345 4.10 -5.40 17.11
C LEU A 345 3.59 -6.76 16.59
N PHE A 346 2.29 -7.05 16.72
CA PHE A 346 1.66 -8.22 16.07
C PHE A 346 1.52 -8.07 14.54
N GLU A 347 1.40 -6.85 14.01
CA GLU A 347 1.49 -6.61 12.56
C GLU A 347 2.92 -6.90 12.05
N ILE A 348 3.94 -6.53 12.82
CA ILE A 348 5.36 -6.77 12.48
C ILE A 348 5.74 -8.24 12.68
N SER A 349 5.24 -8.94 13.69
CA SER A 349 5.60 -10.36 13.91
C SER A 349 5.17 -11.25 12.74
N ALA A 350 4.12 -10.89 12.01
CA ALA A 350 3.70 -11.56 10.78
C ALA A 350 4.80 -11.64 9.70
N THR A 351 5.71 -10.65 9.62
CA THR A 351 6.80 -10.66 8.63
C THR A 351 7.90 -11.68 8.96
N PHE A 352 7.89 -12.25 10.16
CA PHE A 352 8.75 -13.36 10.57
C PHE A 352 7.99 -14.69 10.53
N ILE A 353 6.75 -14.70 11.05
CA ILE A 353 5.90 -15.89 11.13
C ILE A 353 5.57 -16.42 9.72
N ALA A 354 5.17 -15.55 8.79
CA ALA A 354 4.70 -16.00 7.49
C ALA A 354 5.82 -16.59 6.62
N PRO A 355 7.00 -15.96 6.41
CA PRO A 355 8.08 -16.59 5.66
C PRO A 355 8.60 -17.90 6.28
N LEU A 356 8.64 -17.98 7.62
CA LEU A 356 8.98 -19.23 8.32
C LEU A 356 7.95 -20.33 8.04
N LEU A 357 6.66 -20.00 7.99
CA LEU A 357 5.60 -20.96 7.69
C LEU A 357 5.61 -21.36 6.21
N MET A 358 5.76 -20.40 5.28
CA MET A 358 5.85 -20.65 3.84
C MET A 358 7.03 -21.56 3.48
N THR A 359 8.22 -21.33 4.06
CA THR A 359 9.40 -22.18 3.82
C THR A 359 9.26 -23.60 4.39
N ARG A 360 8.43 -23.79 5.43
CA ARG A 360 8.21 -25.10 6.07
C ARG A 360 7.07 -25.91 5.46
N ILE A 361 5.97 -25.27 5.05
CA ILE A 361 4.74 -25.96 4.62
C ILE A 361 4.17 -25.48 3.27
N GLY A 362 4.81 -24.51 2.62
CA GLY A 362 4.40 -23.90 1.35
C GLY A 362 3.37 -22.76 1.53
N PRO A 363 3.31 -21.78 0.60
CA PRO A 363 2.44 -20.61 0.70
C PRO A 363 0.95 -20.96 0.79
N VAL A 364 0.48 -21.95 0.02
CA VAL A 364 -0.92 -22.43 0.06
C VAL A 364 -1.32 -22.94 1.45
N ARG A 365 -0.44 -23.70 2.13
CA ARG A 365 -0.74 -24.19 3.49
C ARG A 365 -0.56 -23.08 4.54
N SER A 366 0.45 -22.22 4.36
CA SER A 366 0.68 -21.05 5.21
C SER A 366 -0.57 -20.18 5.29
N GLY A 367 -1.14 -19.82 4.13
CA GLY A 367 -2.35 -18.99 4.05
C GLY A 367 -3.53 -19.57 4.82
N ILE A 368 -3.88 -20.85 4.62
CA ILE A 368 -5.07 -21.42 5.28
C ILE A 368 -4.89 -21.53 6.81
N TRP A 369 -3.68 -21.80 7.30
CA TRP A 369 -3.39 -21.78 8.75
C TRP A 369 -3.53 -20.37 9.35
N LEU A 370 -2.95 -19.36 8.70
CA LEU A 370 -2.95 -17.98 9.19
C LEU A 370 -4.34 -17.33 9.12
N LEU A 371 -5.13 -17.68 8.10
CA LEU A 371 -6.51 -17.21 7.96
C LEU A 371 -7.46 -17.88 8.96
N ASN A 372 -7.29 -19.17 9.26
CA ASN A 372 -8.04 -19.83 10.33
C ASN A 372 -7.66 -19.31 11.72
N TRP A 373 -6.37 -19.02 11.97
CA TRP A 373 -5.93 -18.32 13.18
C TRP A 373 -6.66 -16.98 13.34
N GLN A 374 -6.68 -16.15 12.28
CA GLN A 374 -7.39 -14.88 12.30
C GLN A 374 -8.88 -15.07 12.60
N LEU A 375 -9.53 -16.03 11.93
CA LEU A 375 -10.95 -16.31 12.10
C LEU A 375 -11.29 -16.73 13.55
N ILE A 376 -10.50 -17.61 14.15
CA ILE A 376 -10.68 -18.03 15.55
C ILE A 376 -10.54 -16.82 16.50
N CYS A 377 -9.52 -16.00 16.32
CA CYS A 377 -9.34 -14.78 17.12
C CYS A 377 -10.52 -13.80 16.98
N LEU A 378 -11.03 -13.58 15.76
CA LEU A 378 -12.19 -12.69 15.55
C LEU A 378 -13.52 -13.30 16.01
N ALA A 379 -13.67 -14.63 15.98
CA ALA A 379 -14.80 -15.32 16.58
C ALA A 379 -14.83 -15.15 18.11
N ILE A 380 -13.67 -15.26 18.78
CA ILE A 380 -13.54 -14.96 20.22
C ILE A 380 -13.88 -13.49 20.49
N ALA A 381 -13.30 -12.55 19.76
CA ALA A 381 -13.55 -11.12 19.94
C ALA A 381 -15.02 -10.75 19.72
N THR A 382 -15.68 -11.29 18.70
CA THR A 382 -17.11 -11.03 18.49
C THR A 382 -17.97 -11.68 19.57
N ALA A 383 -17.69 -12.91 19.98
CA ALA A 383 -18.43 -13.58 21.05
C ALA A 383 -18.38 -12.79 22.38
N THR A 384 -17.22 -12.26 22.79
CA THR A 384 -17.12 -11.49 24.05
C THR A 384 -17.88 -10.16 24.02
N MET A 385 -18.20 -9.63 22.84
CA MET A 385 -19.08 -8.46 22.71
C MET A 385 -20.56 -8.77 23.01
N TRP A 386 -20.98 -10.04 22.95
CA TRP A 386 -22.35 -10.46 23.29
C TRP A 386 -22.50 -10.98 24.72
N VAL A 387 -21.40 -11.35 25.39
CA VAL A 387 -21.38 -11.91 26.76
C VAL A 387 -20.85 -10.88 27.79
N GLN A 388 -21.26 -9.61 27.65
CA GLN A 388 -20.65 -8.48 28.37
C GLN A 388 -20.96 -8.41 29.89
N ASP A 389 -21.83 -9.27 30.42
CA ASP A 389 -22.21 -9.28 31.85
C ASP A 389 -21.12 -9.83 32.80
N SER A 390 -19.97 -10.24 32.27
CA SER A 390 -18.86 -10.81 33.06
C SER A 390 -17.75 -9.78 33.35
N ALA A 391 -17.48 -9.53 34.64
CA ALA A 391 -16.57 -8.49 35.14
C ALA A 391 -15.11 -8.58 34.64
N ILE A 392 -14.68 -9.74 34.11
CA ILE A 392 -13.32 -9.98 33.60
C ILE A 392 -13.33 -10.30 32.08
N GLY A 393 -14.47 -10.73 31.52
CA GLY A 393 -14.51 -11.42 30.22
C GLY A 393 -14.77 -10.56 28.98
N GLY A 394 -15.37 -9.37 29.11
CA GLY A 394 -15.77 -8.56 27.95
C GLY A 394 -14.59 -7.93 27.20
N LEU A 395 -14.04 -6.85 27.76
CA LEU A 395 -13.05 -5.99 27.08
C LEU A 395 -11.62 -6.58 27.08
N TRP A 396 -11.23 -7.23 28.19
CA TRP A 396 -9.87 -7.77 28.38
C TRP A 396 -9.59 -9.04 27.57
N LEU A 397 -10.62 -9.72 27.06
CA LEU A 397 -10.47 -10.80 26.08
C LEU A 397 -10.68 -10.31 24.65
N PHE A 398 -11.59 -9.34 24.44
CA PHE A 398 -11.78 -8.67 23.14
C PHE A 398 -10.47 -8.06 22.60
N LEU A 399 -9.78 -7.25 23.41
CA LEU A 399 -8.61 -6.50 22.96
C LEU A 399 -7.44 -7.41 22.52
N PRO A 400 -6.97 -8.39 23.33
CA PRO A 400 -5.90 -9.29 22.89
C PRO A 400 -6.31 -10.17 21.71
N ALA A 401 -7.57 -10.59 21.63
CA ALA A 401 -8.06 -11.38 20.50
C ALA A 401 -7.99 -10.57 19.17
N VAL A 402 -8.39 -9.29 19.17
CA VAL A 402 -8.20 -8.41 18.00
C VAL A 402 -6.71 -8.16 17.71
N MET A 403 -5.85 -8.06 18.74
CA MET A 403 -4.40 -7.88 18.52
C MET A 403 -3.75 -9.12 17.89
N LEU A 404 -4.05 -10.32 18.40
CA LEU A 404 -3.57 -11.61 17.89
C LEU A 404 -4.07 -11.91 16.47
N SER A 405 -5.28 -11.47 16.12
CA SER A 405 -5.80 -11.65 14.76
C SER A 405 -4.97 -10.91 13.70
N ARG A 406 -4.27 -9.82 14.06
CA ARG A 406 -3.41 -9.05 13.14
C ARG A 406 -2.22 -9.86 12.62
N ALA A 407 -1.66 -10.74 13.44
CA ALA A 407 -0.56 -11.62 13.01
C ALA A 407 -1.05 -12.63 11.96
N GLY A 408 -2.25 -13.18 12.14
CA GLY A 408 -2.93 -14.02 11.14
C GLY A 408 -3.24 -13.27 9.85
N LEU A 409 -3.81 -12.07 9.95
CA LEU A 409 -4.16 -11.22 8.79
C LEU A 409 -2.94 -10.88 7.93
N TRP A 410 -1.92 -10.24 8.51
CA TRP A 410 -0.74 -9.82 7.75
C TRP A 410 0.09 -11.01 7.27
N GLY A 411 0.02 -12.15 7.97
CA GLY A 411 0.65 -13.37 7.50
C GLY A 411 -0.10 -14.03 6.34
N PHE A 412 -1.43 -13.96 6.35
CA PHE A 412 -2.26 -14.36 5.22
C PHE A 412 -2.03 -13.46 4.01
N ASP A 413 -2.01 -12.13 4.19
CA ASP A 413 -1.69 -11.14 3.15
C ASP A 413 -0.37 -11.49 2.43
N LEU A 414 0.72 -11.67 3.17
CA LEU A 414 2.00 -12.12 2.61
C LEU A 414 1.90 -13.45 1.86
N SER A 415 1.12 -14.41 2.38
CA SER A 415 0.94 -15.74 1.74
C SER A 415 0.13 -15.63 0.44
N ALA A 416 -0.94 -14.84 0.44
CA ALA A 416 -1.81 -14.62 -0.72
C ALA A 416 -1.09 -13.81 -1.81
N GLN A 417 -0.35 -12.77 -1.44
CA GLN A 417 0.43 -11.96 -2.38
C GLN A 417 1.51 -12.77 -3.10
N VAL A 418 2.19 -13.70 -2.43
CA VAL A 418 3.12 -14.64 -3.10
C VAL A 418 2.38 -15.48 -4.15
N LEU A 419 1.25 -16.10 -3.79
CA LEU A 419 0.47 -16.93 -4.71
C LEU A 419 -0.03 -16.14 -5.93
N ILE A 420 -0.52 -14.92 -5.73
CA ILE A 420 -1.01 -14.04 -6.79
C ILE A 420 0.15 -13.61 -7.71
N GLN A 421 1.33 -13.33 -7.15
CA GLN A 421 2.52 -12.97 -7.93
C GLN A 421 3.12 -14.14 -8.71
N GLU A 422 2.97 -15.37 -8.22
CA GLU A 422 3.36 -16.61 -8.91
C GLU A 422 2.35 -17.00 -10.01
N GLU A 423 1.05 -16.72 -9.84
CA GLU A 423 0.01 -17.10 -10.78
C GLU A 423 -0.29 -16.10 -11.90
N VAL A 424 -0.11 -14.79 -11.70
CA VAL A 424 -0.50 -13.76 -12.69
C VAL A 424 0.67 -13.39 -13.61
N GLU A 425 0.45 -13.46 -14.92
CA GLU A 425 1.51 -13.23 -15.92
C GLU A 425 2.00 -11.77 -15.97
N ALA A 426 3.22 -11.58 -16.48
CA ALA A 426 3.87 -10.27 -16.53
C ALA A 426 3.04 -9.18 -17.23
N GLU A 427 2.33 -9.55 -18.29
CA GLU A 427 1.48 -8.68 -19.11
C GLU A 427 0.14 -8.34 -18.43
N GLY A 428 -0.39 -9.25 -17.60
CA GLY A 428 -1.66 -9.11 -16.90
C GLY A 428 -1.58 -8.46 -15.52
N ARG A 429 -0.43 -8.54 -14.83
CA ARG A 429 -0.26 -8.10 -13.42
C ARG A 429 -0.80 -6.71 -13.12
N GLY A 430 -0.50 -5.72 -13.98
CA GLY A 430 -0.97 -4.34 -13.75
C GLY A 430 -2.50 -4.22 -13.74
N ARG A 431 -3.18 -4.93 -14.64
CA ARG A 431 -4.66 -4.96 -14.76
C ARG A 431 -5.28 -5.72 -13.58
N PHE A 432 -4.70 -6.86 -13.22
CA PHE A 432 -5.14 -7.67 -12.08
C PHE A 432 -5.03 -6.90 -10.75
N SER A 433 -3.87 -6.32 -10.45
CA SER A 433 -3.64 -5.56 -9.21
C SER A 433 -4.49 -4.28 -9.13
N ALA A 434 -4.86 -3.67 -10.26
CA ALA A 434 -5.78 -2.53 -10.27
C ALA A 434 -7.20 -2.93 -9.81
N ILE A 435 -7.72 -4.06 -10.29
CA ILE A 435 -9.03 -4.58 -9.87
C ILE A 435 -9.00 -5.08 -8.42
N GLU A 436 -7.94 -5.78 -8.00
CA GLU A 436 -7.71 -6.18 -6.61
C GLU A 436 -7.77 -4.97 -5.66
N ALA A 437 -6.98 -3.93 -5.96
CA ALA A 437 -6.98 -2.70 -5.17
C ALA A 437 -8.36 -2.02 -5.19
N GLY A 438 -9.10 -2.07 -6.30
CA GLY A 438 -10.48 -1.63 -6.40
C GLY A 438 -11.40 -2.32 -5.39
N PHE A 439 -11.35 -3.66 -5.31
CA PHE A 439 -12.13 -4.43 -4.33
C PHE A 439 -11.69 -4.14 -2.88
N GLN A 440 -10.39 -4.06 -2.60
CA GLN A 440 -9.89 -3.71 -1.26
C GLN A 440 -10.45 -2.35 -0.78
N ASN A 441 -10.39 -1.32 -1.62
CA ASN A 441 -10.94 0.00 -1.31
C ASN A 441 -12.47 -0.03 -1.15
N LEU A 442 -13.19 -0.79 -1.99
CA LEU A 442 -14.65 -0.97 -1.86
C LEU A 442 -15.02 -1.59 -0.50
N PHE A 443 -14.31 -2.64 -0.09
CA PHE A 443 -14.55 -3.31 1.18
C PHE A 443 -14.18 -2.44 2.40
N GLU A 444 -13.12 -1.63 2.32
CA GLU A 444 -12.81 -0.61 3.33
C GLU A 444 -13.90 0.46 3.42
N MET A 445 -14.41 0.95 2.28
CA MET A 445 -15.54 1.90 2.22
C MET A 445 -16.81 1.31 2.82
N LEU A 446 -17.11 0.03 2.55
CA LEU A 446 -18.24 -0.67 3.16
C LEU A 446 -18.07 -0.79 4.68
N ALA A 447 -16.84 -1.00 5.19
CA ALA A 447 -16.59 -1.00 6.62
C ALA A 447 -16.94 0.35 7.27
N PHE A 448 -16.57 1.49 6.66
CA PHE A 448 -17.03 2.81 7.15
C PHE A 448 -18.54 3.00 7.02
N ALA A 449 -19.18 2.49 5.95
CA ALA A 449 -20.62 2.57 5.78
C ALA A 449 -21.37 1.81 6.88
N THR A 450 -20.87 0.65 7.35
CA THR A 450 -21.51 -0.07 8.47
C THR A 450 -21.54 0.76 9.76
N THR A 451 -20.50 1.53 10.09
CA THR A 451 -20.48 2.39 11.29
C THR A 451 -21.14 3.75 11.10
N ILE A 452 -21.63 4.05 9.89
CA ILE A 452 -22.58 5.14 9.60
C ILE A 452 -24.02 4.65 9.83
N VAL A 453 -24.34 3.43 9.38
CA VAL A 453 -25.67 2.80 9.59
C VAL A 453 -25.90 2.46 11.07
N TRP A 454 -24.96 1.75 11.68
CA TRP A 454 -24.95 1.43 13.11
C TRP A 454 -24.09 2.44 13.86
N ALA A 455 -24.60 3.67 13.92
CA ALA A 455 -23.88 4.82 14.45
C ALA A 455 -23.73 4.81 15.97
N LYS A 456 -24.54 4.07 16.73
CA LYS A 456 -24.42 4.06 18.20
C LYS A 456 -23.33 3.08 18.65
N PRO A 457 -22.50 3.43 19.65
CA PRO A 457 -21.52 2.51 20.24
C PRO A 457 -22.09 1.15 20.70
N GLU A 458 -23.33 1.12 21.19
CA GLU A 458 -24.03 -0.10 21.61
C GLU A 458 -24.33 -1.06 20.44
N GLU A 459 -24.48 -0.50 19.24
CA GLU A 459 -24.79 -1.22 18.00
C GLU A 459 -23.50 -1.73 17.30
N PHE A 460 -22.30 -1.31 17.75
CA PHE A 460 -21.00 -1.67 17.14
C PHE A 460 -20.75 -3.19 17.05
N LYS A 461 -21.43 -3.99 17.88
CA LYS A 461 -21.47 -5.46 17.79
C LYS A 461 -21.98 -5.97 16.43
N VAL A 462 -22.81 -5.21 15.71
CA VAL A 462 -23.31 -5.59 14.38
C VAL A 462 -22.22 -5.42 13.30
N PRO A 463 -21.57 -4.24 13.13
CA PRO A 463 -20.35 -4.10 12.32
C PRO A 463 -19.24 -5.12 12.67
N ALA A 464 -19.06 -5.45 13.95
CA ALA A 464 -18.10 -6.47 14.38
C ALA A 464 -18.45 -7.87 13.86
N VAL A 465 -19.73 -8.28 13.94
CA VAL A 465 -20.21 -9.55 13.36
C VAL A 465 -20.10 -9.56 11.84
N ILE A 466 -20.38 -8.44 11.15
CA ILE A 466 -20.16 -8.32 9.69
C ILE A 466 -18.68 -8.55 9.34
N SER A 467 -17.76 -8.02 10.16
CA SER A 467 -16.31 -8.20 9.97
C SER A 467 -15.87 -9.66 10.14
N ALA A 468 -16.42 -10.36 11.14
CA ALA A 468 -16.19 -11.78 11.35
C ALA A 468 -16.80 -12.64 10.22
N GLY A 469 -18.00 -12.28 9.73
CA GLY A 469 -18.65 -12.91 8.59
C GLY A 469 -17.86 -12.73 7.28
N SER A 470 -17.27 -11.55 7.06
CA SER A 470 -16.36 -11.32 5.93
C SER A 470 -15.09 -12.17 6.04
N THR A 471 -14.51 -12.26 7.24
CA THR A 471 -13.35 -13.13 7.51
C THR A 471 -13.67 -14.62 7.31
N ALA A 472 -14.86 -15.06 7.71
CA ALA A 472 -15.34 -16.43 7.46
C ALA A 472 -15.54 -16.69 5.96
N SER A 473 -16.07 -15.70 5.23
CA SER A 473 -16.26 -15.78 3.77
C SER A 473 -14.91 -15.87 3.05
N ALA A 474 -13.91 -15.08 3.47
CA ALA A 474 -12.53 -15.19 3.01
C ALA A 474 -11.96 -16.59 3.29
N ALA A 475 -12.10 -17.10 4.51
CA ALA A 475 -11.66 -18.45 4.88
C ALA A 475 -12.29 -19.55 4.01
N VAL A 476 -13.58 -19.42 3.66
CA VAL A 476 -14.26 -20.33 2.72
C VAL A 476 -13.71 -20.21 1.30
N LEU A 477 -13.57 -18.99 0.76
CA LEU A 477 -13.00 -18.78 -0.59
C LEU A 477 -11.58 -19.33 -0.70
N PHE A 478 -10.73 -19.06 0.30
CA PHE A 478 -9.38 -19.60 0.31
C PHE A 478 -9.37 -21.13 0.49
N ALA A 479 -10.26 -21.70 1.31
CA ALA A 479 -10.39 -23.16 1.42
C ALA A 479 -10.83 -23.79 0.08
N LEU A 480 -11.73 -23.16 -0.67
CA LEU A 480 -12.10 -23.62 -2.02
C LEU A 480 -10.90 -23.59 -2.98
N TYR A 481 -10.06 -22.54 -2.91
CA TYR A 481 -8.79 -22.49 -3.63
C TYR A 481 -7.83 -23.62 -3.21
N VAL A 482 -7.59 -23.82 -1.91
CA VAL A 482 -6.78 -24.94 -1.40
C VAL A 482 -7.31 -26.29 -1.89
N ARG A 483 -8.63 -26.47 -1.96
CA ARG A 483 -9.23 -27.70 -2.49
C ARG A 483 -9.02 -27.85 -4.00
N ARG A 484 -9.12 -26.78 -4.79
CA ARG A 484 -8.84 -26.76 -6.23
C ARG A 484 -7.38 -27.12 -6.51
N GLU A 485 -6.45 -26.55 -5.76
CA GLU A 485 -5.00 -26.73 -5.94
C GLU A 485 -4.48 -28.10 -5.47
N ARG A 486 -5.19 -28.76 -4.53
CA ARG A 486 -4.62 -29.92 -3.82
C ARG A 486 -5.50 -31.17 -3.86
N GLY A 487 -6.77 -31.06 -4.24
CA GLY A 487 -7.78 -32.14 -4.18
C GLY A 487 -8.38 -32.33 -2.78
N HIS A 488 -7.61 -32.14 -1.71
CA HIS A 488 -8.02 -32.34 -0.31
C HIS A 488 -7.62 -31.20 0.63
N LEU A 489 -8.49 -30.93 1.61
CA LEU A 489 -8.26 -29.92 2.67
C LEU A 489 -7.37 -30.45 3.81
N PHE A 490 -7.58 -31.69 4.22
CA PHE A 490 -6.84 -32.34 5.32
C PHE A 490 -5.97 -33.48 4.81
N HIS A 491 -4.68 -33.42 5.12
CA HIS A 491 -3.80 -34.59 4.99
C HIS A 491 -4.18 -35.61 6.08
N ARG A 492 -4.90 -36.69 5.73
CA ARG A 492 -4.86 -37.90 6.55
C ARG A 492 -3.42 -38.40 6.55
N SER A 493 -2.80 -38.51 7.71
CA SER A 493 -1.49 -39.13 7.83
C SER A 493 -1.64 -40.64 7.64
N LYS A 494 -0.60 -41.30 7.10
CA LYS A 494 -0.54 -42.77 6.95
C LYS A 494 -0.68 -43.55 8.27
N CYS A 495 -0.77 -42.88 9.42
CA CYS A 495 -1.11 -43.49 10.70
C CYS A 495 -2.60 -43.82 10.85
N PHE A 496 -3.51 -43.12 10.14
CA PHE A 496 -4.94 -43.45 10.18
C PHE A 496 -5.30 -44.63 9.27
N ASP A 497 -4.58 -44.83 8.16
CA ASP A 497 -4.83 -45.94 7.23
C ASP A 497 -4.36 -47.31 7.77
N LYS A 498 -3.64 -47.35 8.90
CA LYS A 498 -3.20 -48.61 9.55
C LYS A 498 -4.26 -49.26 10.46
N ARG A 499 -5.50 -48.74 10.51
CA ARG A 499 -6.64 -49.34 11.22
C ARG A 499 -7.92 -49.38 10.38
N GLY A 500 -7.80 -49.96 9.18
CA GLY A 500 -8.91 -50.40 8.33
C GLY A 500 -8.37 -51.48 7.41
N GLY A 501 -8.87 -52.71 7.53
CA GLY A 501 -8.19 -53.87 6.95
C GLY A 501 -8.50 -54.14 5.48
N GLY A 502 -7.56 -54.81 4.82
CA GLY A 502 -7.89 -55.89 3.88
C GLY A 502 -8.03 -55.55 2.39
N GLN A 503 -7.18 -56.23 1.61
CA GLN A 503 -7.38 -56.62 0.20
C GLN A 503 -7.54 -55.55 -0.89
N GLY A 504 -6.45 -55.40 -1.65
CA GLY A 504 -6.45 -55.61 -3.10
C GLY A 504 -7.09 -54.56 -4.00
N TYR A 505 -6.29 -53.94 -4.87
CA TYR A 505 -6.32 -54.24 -6.31
C TYR A 505 -5.15 -53.52 -7.01
N ASP A 506 -4.31 -54.28 -7.72
CA ASP A 506 -3.33 -53.73 -8.65
C ASP A 506 -4.02 -53.11 -9.87
N ARG A 507 -3.52 -51.96 -10.36
CA ARG A 507 -3.16 -51.75 -11.77
C ARG A 507 -2.65 -50.34 -12.09
N LEU A 508 -1.59 -50.31 -12.91
CA LEU A 508 -1.19 -49.25 -13.86
C LEU A 508 -0.78 -47.88 -13.27
N GLY A 509 0.33 -47.26 -13.68
CA GLY A 509 1.40 -47.68 -14.58
C GLY A 509 2.57 -46.69 -14.47
N ARG A 510 3.80 -47.19 -14.40
CA ARG A 510 5.00 -46.36 -14.20
C ARG A 510 5.56 -45.94 -15.56
N GLY A 511 5.56 -44.64 -15.85
CA GLY A 511 6.30 -44.06 -16.98
C GLY A 511 7.70 -43.69 -16.53
N GLU A 512 8.71 -44.36 -17.07
CA GLU A 512 10.12 -44.09 -16.82
C GLU A 512 10.64 -43.05 -17.80
N TYR A 513 11.51 -42.17 -17.31
CA TYR A 513 12.42 -41.38 -18.15
C TYR A 513 13.80 -41.44 -17.47
N GLU A 514 14.55 -42.49 -17.76
CA GLU A 514 15.98 -42.53 -17.45
C GLU A 514 16.75 -41.68 -18.47
N LEU A 515 17.80 -41.03 -17.97
CA LEU A 515 18.79 -40.33 -18.78
C LEU A 515 19.76 -41.36 -19.37
N ALA A 516 20.10 -41.22 -20.65
CA ALA A 516 21.22 -41.94 -21.25
C ALA A 516 22.07 -40.97 -22.08
N GLU A 517 23.38 -41.01 -21.86
CA GLU A 517 24.39 -40.27 -22.62
C GLU A 517 24.67 -40.95 -23.97
N ALA A 518 24.79 -40.16 -25.04
CA ALA A 518 25.56 -40.45 -26.26
C ALA A 518 25.75 -39.15 -27.07
#